data_AF-A0A9D2P250-F1
#
_entry.id   AF-A0A9D2P250-F1
#
_cell.length_a   1.000
_cell.length_b   1.000
_cell.length_c   1.000
_cell.angle_alpha   90.00
_cell.angle_beta   90.00
_cell.angle_gamma   90.00
#
_symmetry.space_group_name_H-M   'P 1'
#
loop_
_entity.id
_entity.type
_entity.pdbx_description
1 polymer ?
#
loop_
_entity_poly.entity_id
_entity_poly.type
_entity_poly.pdbx_seq_one_letter_code
_entity_poly.pdbx_strand_id
1 'polypeptide(L)'
;MKRLMSLPLSGRTLAEYGGPAGLEAACRALSCDGLEVVWAGEDLPRDVPPALHAGYHLTFFPDWLDFWRGDRRALAAKFGGEAVWRAFYGGPEGPETLLKLYREDLDRALAWGAGYVVFHVSDVSVQEGYTYRWLHSHWEVIDAAVEAINTLLEGRTAGPAFLVENQWWPGFTFTEPDLTARLLEGIRYPNKGILLDTGHLMNANLDLGTQEEGAAYIHRMLDRHGPL
;
A
#
# COMPACT_ATOMS: atom_id res chain seq x y z
N MET A 1 -16.34 -9.43 11.91
CA MET A 1 -15.45 -8.50 11.19
C MET A 1 -14.60 -7.79 12.22
N LYS A 2 -13.28 -7.76 12.06
CA LYS A 2 -12.40 -6.96 12.93
C LYS A 2 -12.54 -5.48 12.57
N ARG A 3 -12.46 -4.59 13.56
CA ARG A 3 -12.36 -3.13 13.37
C ARG A 3 -10.98 -2.71 13.80
N LEU A 4 -10.22 -2.08 12.92
CA LEU A 4 -8.82 -1.72 13.19
C LEU A 4 -8.67 -0.21 13.14
N MET A 5 -7.62 0.28 13.80
CA MET A 5 -7.15 1.65 13.62
C MET A 5 -5.85 1.59 12.81
N SER A 6 -5.77 2.39 11.74
CA SER A 6 -4.57 2.51 10.91
C SER A 6 -3.77 3.75 11.34
N LEU A 7 -2.47 3.60 11.61
CA LEU A 7 -1.61 4.73 11.99
C LEU A 7 -0.12 4.51 11.69
N PRO A 8 0.64 5.61 11.44
CA PRO A 8 2.09 5.56 11.49
C PRO A 8 2.56 5.39 12.93
N LEU A 9 3.30 4.33 13.19
CA LEU A 9 3.76 4.02 14.54
C LEU A 9 5.12 4.69 14.78
N SER A 10 5.07 5.84 15.46
CA SER A 10 6.23 6.64 15.88
C SER A 10 6.12 7.02 17.36
N GLY A 11 7.22 7.42 17.98
CA GLY A 11 7.21 7.97 19.34
C GLY A 11 6.28 9.18 19.49
N ARG A 12 6.17 10.02 18.44
CA ARG A 12 5.24 11.15 18.41
C ARG A 12 3.78 10.67 18.42
N THR A 13 3.42 9.74 17.55
CA THR A 13 2.06 9.20 17.49
C THR A 13 1.68 8.58 18.83
N LEU A 14 2.57 7.80 19.45
CA LEU A 14 2.33 7.23 20.78
C LEU A 14 2.12 8.31 21.84
N ALA A 15 2.91 9.39 21.82
CA ALA A 15 2.77 10.49 22.77
C ALA A 15 1.40 11.18 22.67
N GLU A 16 0.83 11.30 21.46
CA GLU A 16 -0.52 11.87 21.24
C GLU A 16 -1.62 11.03 21.93
N TYR A 17 -1.41 9.72 22.08
CA TYR A 17 -2.29 8.84 22.84
C TYR A 17 -1.93 8.72 24.32
N GLY A 18 -0.87 9.36 24.81
CA GLY A 18 -0.38 9.19 26.18
C GLY A 18 0.42 7.90 26.40
N GLY A 19 1.07 7.41 25.35
CA GLY A 19 1.87 6.17 25.34
C GLY A 19 1.06 4.92 24.99
N PRO A 20 1.68 3.73 25.05
CA PRO A 20 1.04 2.46 24.64
C PRO A 20 -0.24 2.14 25.42
N ALA A 21 -0.27 2.43 26.73
CA ALA A 21 -1.45 2.19 27.56
C ALA A 21 -2.63 3.08 27.15
N GLY A 22 -2.36 4.32 26.77
CA GLY A 22 -3.39 5.23 26.29
C GLY A 22 -3.85 4.90 24.86
N LEU A 23 -2.95 4.41 24.00
CA LEU A 23 -3.32 3.86 22.68
C LEU A 23 -4.23 2.62 22.81
N GLU A 24 -3.92 1.72 23.75
CA GLU A 24 -4.77 0.57 24.06
C GLU A 24 -6.14 1.00 24.61
N ALA A 25 -6.17 2.01 25.49
CA ALA A 25 -7.41 2.59 25.99
C ALA A 25 -8.25 3.23 24.87
N ALA A 26 -7.61 3.92 23.92
CA ALA A 26 -8.27 4.48 22.75
C ALA A 26 -8.88 3.38 21.87
N CYS A 27 -8.15 2.28 21.61
CA CYS A 27 -8.68 1.13 20.88
C CYS A 27 -9.95 0.58 21.57
N ARG A 28 -9.92 0.38 22.89
CA ARG A 28 -11.10 -0.06 23.65
C ARG A 28 -12.27 0.92 23.55
N ALA A 29 -12.00 2.22 23.70
CA ALA A 29 -13.02 3.26 23.64
C ALA A 29 -13.72 3.34 22.26
N LEU A 30 -12.95 3.15 21.19
CA LEU A 30 -13.45 3.12 19.80
C LEU A 30 -13.95 1.73 19.38
N SER A 31 -13.85 0.75 20.26
CA SER A 31 -14.17 -0.66 20.00
C SER A 31 -13.38 -1.25 18.81
N CYS A 32 -12.12 -0.83 18.66
CA CYS A 32 -11.16 -1.42 17.74
C CYS A 32 -10.52 -2.66 18.35
N ASP A 33 -10.35 -3.70 17.53
CA ASP A 33 -9.77 -5.00 17.88
C ASP A 33 -8.24 -5.03 17.73
N GLY A 34 -7.64 -3.98 17.16
CA GLY A 34 -6.19 -3.89 16.95
C GLY A 34 -5.79 -2.79 15.99
N LEU A 35 -4.55 -2.89 15.54
CA LEU A 35 -3.84 -1.88 14.78
C LEU A 35 -3.31 -2.44 13.47
N GLU A 36 -3.49 -1.67 12.41
CA GLU A 36 -2.70 -1.75 11.19
C GLU A 36 -1.68 -0.62 11.24
N VAL A 37 -0.40 -0.94 11.09
CA VAL A 37 0.67 0.05 11.32
C VAL A 37 1.52 0.24 10.09
N VAL A 38 1.96 1.47 9.85
CA VAL A 38 2.96 1.79 8.83
C VAL A 38 4.24 2.28 9.48
N TRP A 39 5.38 1.96 8.87
CA TRP A 39 6.68 2.43 9.34
C TRP A 39 6.79 3.96 9.23
N ALA A 40 7.26 4.58 10.31
CA ALA A 40 7.37 6.03 10.41
C ALA A 40 8.82 6.53 10.57
N GLY A 41 9.81 5.71 10.17
CA GLY A 41 11.24 6.07 10.25
C GLY A 41 11.93 5.74 11.58
N GLU A 42 11.23 5.09 12.51
CA GLU A 42 11.72 4.70 13.84
C GLU A 42 11.56 3.18 14.06
N ASP A 43 12.24 2.65 15.07
CA ASP A 43 12.04 1.26 15.50
C ASP A 43 10.61 1.05 16.02
N LEU A 44 10.03 -0.12 15.74
CA LEU A 44 8.71 -0.45 16.26
C LEU A 44 8.73 -0.47 17.80
N PRO A 45 7.77 0.19 18.47
CA PRO A 45 7.66 0.21 19.92
C PRO A 45 7.38 -1.19 20.45
N ARG A 46 8.21 -1.64 21.39
CA ARG A 46 8.13 -2.99 21.98
C ARG A 46 7.07 -3.12 23.07
N ASP A 47 6.56 -2.01 23.54
CA ASP A 47 5.64 -1.87 24.66
C ASP A 47 4.16 -1.76 24.23
N VAL A 48 3.88 -1.75 22.92
CA VAL A 48 2.52 -1.97 22.43
C VAL A 48 2.12 -3.43 22.68
N PRO A 49 0.95 -3.70 23.30
CA PRO A 49 0.53 -5.07 23.59
C PRO A 49 0.39 -5.91 22.31
N PRO A 50 0.96 -7.14 22.26
CA PRO A 50 0.84 -8.02 21.10
C PRO A 50 -0.61 -8.33 20.68
N ALA A 51 -1.56 -8.24 21.61
CA ALA A 51 -2.99 -8.42 21.31
C ALA A 51 -3.54 -7.37 20.33
N LEU A 52 -2.89 -6.20 20.21
CA LEU A 52 -3.27 -5.16 19.27
C LEU A 52 -2.61 -5.32 17.90
N HIS A 53 -1.67 -6.24 17.72
CA HIS A 53 -0.93 -6.36 16.47
C HIS A 53 -1.80 -7.09 15.44
N ALA A 54 -2.27 -6.38 14.41
CA ALA A 54 -3.16 -6.96 13.40
C ALA A 54 -2.53 -6.98 12.01
N GLY A 55 -2.20 -5.80 11.47
CA GLY A 55 -1.70 -5.64 10.11
C GLY A 55 -0.47 -4.74 10.03
N TYR A 56 0.21 -4.78 8.88
CA TYR A 56 1.35 -3.92 8.61
C TYR A 56 1.29 -3.37 7.17
N HIS A 57 1.28 -2.06 7.02
CA HIS A 57 1.35 -1.39 5.73
C HIS A 57 2.81 -1.29 5.29
N LEU A 58 3.13 -1.81 4.11
CA LEU A 58 4.45 -1.64 3.52
C LEU A 58 4.63 -0.18 3.07
N THR A 59 5.87 0.30 3.09
CA THR A 59 6.20 1.64 2.58
C THR A 59 5.72 1.77 1.14
N PHE A 60 5.22 2.96 0.77
CA PHE A 60 4.71 3.22 -0.57
C PHE A 60 5.36 4.45 -1.17
N PHE A 61 5.86 4.28 -2.41
CA PHE A 61 6.26 5.38 -3.27
C PHE A 61 5.24 5.53 -4.40
N PRO A 62 4.52 6.67 -4.49
CA PRO A 62 3.52 6.86 -5.52
C PRO A 62 4.12 6.99 -6.91
N ASP A 63 5.26 7.65 -7.05
CA ASP A 63 6.08 7.66 -8.27
C ASP A 63 7.17 6.62 -8.03
N TRP A 64 7.24 5.54 -8.81
CA TRP A 64 8.24 4.48 -8.58
C TRP A 64 8.65 3.72 -9.83
N LEU A 65 7.79 3.65 -10.85
CA LEU A 65 8.00 2.75 -11.98
C LEU A 65 9.23 3.12 -12.82
N ASP A 66 9.46 4.40 -13.05
CA ASP A 66 10.67 4.87 -13.74
C ASP A 66 11.94 4.64 -12.92
N PHE A 67 11.82 4.71 -11.58
CA PHE A 67 12.92 4.38 -10.67
C PHE A 67 13.23 2.88 -10.72
N TRP A 68 12.20 2.03 -10.69
CA TRP A 68 12.34 0.58 -10.84
C TRP A 68 13.01 0.20 -12.15
N ARG A 69 12.60 0.82 -13.26
CA ARG A 69 13.14 0.59 -14.61
C ARG A 69 14.53 1.20 -14.82
N GLY A 70 15.00 2.05 -13.92
CA GLY A 70 16.24 2.80 -14.08
C GLY A 70 16.19 3.83 -15.22
N ASP A 71 15.01 4.35 -15.58
CA ASP A 71 14.87 5.37 -16.63
C ASP A 71 15.34 6.73 -16.12
N ARG A 72 16.66 6.95 -16.22
CA ARG A 72 17.30 8.22 -15.83
C ARG A 72 16.75 9.44 -16.56
N ARG A 73 16.20 9.29 -17.78
CA ARG A 73 15.62 10.41 -18.53
C ARG A 73 14.29 10.82 -17.91
N ALA A 74 13.43 9.86 -17.60
CA ALA A 74 12.16 10.13 -16.91
C ALA A 74 12.42 10.65 -15.48
N LEU A 75 13.35 10.05 -14.74
CA LEU A 75 13.76 10.51 -13.41
C LEU A 75 14.31 11.94 -13.43
N ALA A 76 15.16 12.30 -14.41
CA ALA A 76 15.65 13.67 -14.55
C ALA A 76 14.53 14.67 -14.86
N ALA A 77 13.53 14.28 -15.67
CA ALA A 77 12.39 15.13 -15.94
C ALA A 77 11.51 15.35 -14.70
N LYS A 78 11.33 14.33 -13.86
CA LYS A 78 10.48 14.35 -12.66
C LYS A 78 11.16 14.99 -11.44
N PHE A 79 12.42 14.64 -11.17
CA PHE A 79 13.15 15.00 -9.95
C PHE A 79 14.25 16.04 -10.17
N GLY A 80 14.56 16.40 -11.41
CA GLY A 80 15.55 17.43 -11.76
C GLY A 80 17.02 17.00 -11.67
N GLY A 81 17.36 15.93 -10.95
CA GLY A 81 18.74 15.43 -10.90
C GLY A 81 18.99 14.26 -9.97
N GLU A 82 20.12 13.58 -10.17
CA GLU A 82 20.43 12.29 -9.55
C GLU A 82 20.47 12.32 -8.03
N ALA A 83 21.03 13.40 -7.47
CA ALA A 83 21.06 13.60 -6.04
C ALA A 83 19.65 13.64 -5.42
N VAL A 84 18.65 14.14 -6.15
CA VAL A 84 17.27 14.31 -5.65
C VAL A 84 16.55 12.97 -5.57
N TRP A 85 16.52 12.20 -6.67
CA TRP A 85 15.85 10.89 -6.62
C TRP A 85 16.58 9.91 -5.70
N ARG A 86 17.92 9.94 -5.65
CA ARG A 86 18.66 9.11 -4.68
C ARG A 86 18.31 9.44 -3.23
N ALA A 87 18.14 10.72 -2.91
CA ALA A 87 17.70 11.13 -1.57
C ALA A 87 16.25 10.72 -1.30
N PHE A 88 15.37 10.81 -2.29
CA PHE A 88 13.96 10.45 -2.17
C PHE A 88 13.74 8.95 -1.95
N TYR A 89 14.38 8.08 -2.74
CA TYR A 89 14.23 6.63 -2.66
C TYR A 89 15.25 5.95 -1.73
N GLY A 90 16.25 6.69 -1.24
CA GLY A 90 17.28 6.16 -0.33
C GLY A 90 18.39 5.33 -0.99
N GLY A 91 18.55 5.41 -2.32
CA GLY A 91 19.55 4.61 -3.05
C GLY A 91 19.61 4.91 -4.55
N PRO A 92 20.53 4.24 -5.30
CA PRO A 92 20.55 4.31 -6.77
C PRO A 92 19.24 3.79 -7.37
N GLU A 93 18.88 4.30 -8.54
CA GLU A 93 17.76 3.75 -9.31
C GLU A 93 17.93 2.27 -9.65
N GLY A 94 16.82 1.56 -9.66
CA GLY A 94 16.72 0.14 -9.97
C GLY A 94 15.98 -0.67 -8.90
N PRO A 95 15.70 -1.95 -9.20
CA PRO A 95 14.86 -2.81 -8.36
C PRO A 95 15.37 -2.99 -6.94
N GLU A 96 16.69 -3.16 -6.78
CA GLU A 96 17.27 -3.58 -5.51
C GLU A 96 17.11 -2.54 -4.40
N THR A 97 17.06 -1.24 -4.72
CA THR A 97 16.82 -0.21 -3.70
C THR A 97 15.41 -0.32 -3.10
N LEU A 98 14.38 -0.51 -3.94
CA LEU A 98 13.01 -0.70 -3.44
C LEU A 98 12.84 -2.07 -2.77
N LEU A 99 13.40 -3.13 -3.36
CA LEU A 99 13.33 -4.48 -2.79
C LEU A 99 13.98 -4.56 -1.41
N LYS A 100 15.12 -3.90 -1.21
CA LYS A 100 15.75 -3.83 0.11
C LYS A 100 14.80 -3.22 1.14
N LEU A 101 14.20 -2.08 0.84
CA LEU A 101 13.23 -1.42 1.72
C LEU A 101 12.04 -2.34 2.04
N TYR A 102 11.45 -2.98 1.02
CA TYR A 102 10.32 -3.88 1.23
C TYR A 102 10.71 -5.13 2.02
N ARG A 103 11.91 -5.68 1.86
CA ARG A 103 12.40 -6.79 2.70
C ARG A 103 12.52 -6.37 4.17
N GLU A 104 13.05 -5.17 4.42
CA GLU A 104 13.12 -4.62 5.78
C GLU A 104 11.72 -4.38 6.37
N ASP A 105 10.74 -3.93 5.57
CA ASP A 105 9.35 -3.83 6.01
C ASP A 105 8.72 -5.20 6.30
N LEU A 106 9.00 -6.22 5.50
CA LEU A 106 8.54 -7.59 5.77
C LEU A 106 9.15 -8.13 7.07
N ASP A 107 10.43 -7.85 7.34
CA ASP A 107 11.07 -8.23 8.59
C ASP A 107 10.43 -7.51 9.79
N ARG A 108 10.12 -6.21 9.65
CA ARG A 108 9.34 -5.46 10.65
C ARG A 108 7.93 -6.03 10.84
N ALA A 109 7.23 -6.39 9.77
CA ALA A 109 5.91 -6.99 9.84
C ALA A 109 5.92 -8.36 10.55
N LEU A 110 6.96 -9.17 10.31
CA LEU A 110 7.17 -10.44 11.01
C LEU A 110 7.49 -10.23 12.49
N ALA A 111 8.34 -9.26 12.82
CA ALA A 111 8.65 -8.90 14.20
C ALA A 111 7.42 -8.33 14.94
N TRP A 112 6.56 -7.60 14.23
CA TRP A 112 5.26 -7.14 14.71
C TRP A 112 4.29 -8.31 14.94
N GLY A 113 4.48 -9.45 14.28
CA GLY A 113 3.52 -10.56 14.30
C GLY A 113 2.25 -10.23 13.50
N ALA A 114 2.39 -9.46 12.42
CA ALA A 114 1.28 -9.08 11.55
C ALA A 114 0.60 -10.34 10.96
N GLY A 115 -0.74 -10.35 10.95
CA GLY A 115 -1.51 -11.38 10.25
C GLY A 115 -1.55 -11.15 8.73
N TYR A 116 -1.34 -9.91 8.29
CA TYR A 116 -1.31 -9.53 6.89
C TYR A 116 -0.41 -8.30 6.67
N VAL A 117 0.07 -8.15 5.44
CA VAL A 117 0.77 -6.96 4.95
C VAL A 117 -0.01 -6.33 3.80
N VAL A 118 0.13 -5.01 3.63
CA VAL A 118 -0.58 -4.24 2.60
C VAL A 118 0.42 -3.61 1.63
N PHE A 119 0.18 -3.78 0.33
CA PHE A 119 1.00 -3.23 -0.76
C PHE A 119 0.12 -2.45 -1.74
N HIS A 120 0.38 -1.15 -1.89
CA HIS A 120 -0.32 -0.33 -2.87
C HIS A 120 0.12 -0.65 -4.30
N VAL A 121 -0.83 -0.75 -5.24
CA VAL A 121 -0.53 -0.96 -6.66
C VAL A 121 -0.97 0.26 -7.47
N SER A 122 -0.06 1.23 -7.60
CA SER A 122 -0.30 2.49 -8.32
C SER A 122 1.03 3.11 -8.77
N ASP A 123 1.02 3.92 -9.84
CA ASP A 123 2.13 4.80 -10.23
C ASP A 123 1.61 6.18 -10.67
N VAL A 124 2.18 7.22 -10.08
CA VAL A 124 1.81 8.63 -10.25
C VAL A 124 2.92 9.56 -9.78
N SER A 125 3.42 10.41 -10.69
CA SER A 125 4.22 11.57 -10.31
C SER A 125 3.39 12.76 -9.81
N VAL A 126 4.04 13.71 -9.14
CA VAL A 126 3.40 14.96 -8.72
C VAL A 126 2.79 15.72 -9.90
N GLN A 127 3.45 15.74 -11.06
CA GLN A 127 2.92 16.45 -12.25
C GLN A 127 1.67 15.76 -12.79
N GLU A 128 1.67 14.43 -12.85
CA GLU A 128 0.48 13.64 -13.18
C GLU A 128 -0.63 13.99 -12.19
N GLY A 129 -0.28 14.06 -10.89
CA GLY A 129 -1.01 14.65 -9.75
C GLY A 129 -2.00 15.75 -10.11
N TYR A 130 -1.50 16.75 -10.83
CA TYR A 130 -2.24 17.97 -11.17
C TYR A 130 -2.83 17.98 -12.56
N THR A 131 -2.28 17.19 -13.49
CA THR A 131 -2.61 17.31 -14.91
C THR A 131 -3.57 16.23 -15.41
N TYR A 132 -3.72 15.14 -14.68
CA TYR A 132 -4.50 13.96 -15.10
C TYR A 132 -4.02 13.38 -16.44
N ARG A 133 -2.73 13.49 -16.72
CA ARG A 133 -2.08 12.99 -17.95
C ARG A 133 -1.06 11.92 -17.61
N TRP A 134 -1.53 10.68 -17.59
CA TRP A 134 -0.77 9.51 -17.18
C TRP A 134 0.34 9.18 -18.18
N LEU A 135 1.55 8.97 -17.66
CA LEU A 135 2.71 8.47 -18.41
C LEU A 135 2.59 6.95 -18.61
N HIS A 136 2.13 6.24 -17.57
CA HIS A 136 2.00 4.79 -17.57
C HIS A 136 0.54 4.36 -17.57
N SER A 137 0.25 3.26 -18.25
CA SER A 137 -1.07 2.63 -18.26
C SER A 137 -1.30 1.73 -17.04
N HIS A 138 -2.56 1.42 -16.74
CA HIS A 138 -2.90 0.45 -15.69
C HIS A 138 -2.19 -0.91 -15.88
N TRP A 139 -2.10 -1.39 -17.12
CA TRP A 139 -1.45 -2.66 -17.46
C TRP A 139 0.05 -2.64 -17.14
N GLU A 140 0.75 -1.57 -17.48
CA GLU A 140 2.18 -1.44 -17.20
C GLU A 140 2.47 -1.42 -15.70
N VAL A 141 1.66 -0.69 -14.93
CA VAL A 141 1.81 -0.61 -13.47
C VAL A 141 1.49 -1.95 -12.81
N ILE A 142 0.43 -2.63 -13.23
CA ILE A 142 0.07 -3.96 -12.72
C ILE A 142 1.16 -4.98 -13.02
N ASP A 143 1.67 -5.02 -14.25
CA ASP A 143 2.72 -5.98 -14.64
C ASP A 143 4.02 -5.75 -13.85
N ALA A 144 4.42 -4.48 -13.69
CA ALA A 144 5.59 -4.15 -12.89
C ALA A 144 5.39 -4.45 -11.39
N ALA A 145 4.20 -4.20 -10.84
CA ALA A 145 3.89 -4.55 -9.45
C ALA A 145 3.93 -6.06 -9.23
N VAL A 146 3.37 -6.85 -10.17
CA VAL A 146 3.47 -8.32 -10.15
C VAL A 146 4.93 -8.77 -10.17
N GLU A 147 5.77 -8.18 -11.02
CA GLU A 147 7.22 -8.46 -11.07
C GLU A 147 7.88 -8.16 -9.71
N ALA A 148 7.63 -6.97 -9.16
CA ALA A 148 8.21 -6.54 -7.88
C ALA A 148 7.78 -7.44 -6.71
N ILE A 149 6.47 -7.76 -6.61
CA ILE A 149 5.91 -8.62 -5.57
C ILE A 149 6.49 -10.03 -5.69
N ASN A 150 6.54 -10.60 -6.90
CA ASN A 150 7.07 -11.94 -7.10
C ASN A 150 8.57 -12.04 -6.79
N THR A 151 9.33 -10.99 -7.11
CA THR A 151 10.76 -10.92 -6.78
C THR A 151 10.97 -10.76 -5.27
N LEU A 152 10.15 -9.94 -4.60
CA LEU A 152 10.19 -9.74 -3.16
C LEU A 152 9.87 -11.02 -2.37
N LEU A 153 8.89 -11.79 -2.86
CA LEU A 153 8.38 -13.00 -2.21
C LEU A 153 9.02 -14.29 -2.74
N GLU A 154 10.04 -14.20 -3.58
CA GLU A 154 10.69 -15.38 -4.16
C GLU A 154 11.14 -16.36 -3.06
N GLY A 155 10.76 -17.63 -3.22
CA GLY A 155 11.06 -18.69 -2.26
C GLY A 155 10.21 -18.67 -0.97
N ARG A 156 9.35 -17.67 -0.76
CA ARG A 156 8.45 -17.61 0.41
C ARG A 156 7.12 -18.30 0.09
N THR A 157 6.76 -19.29 0.91
CA THR A 157 5.48 -20.01 0.79
C THR A 157 4.58 -19.86 2.02
N ALA A 158 5.08 -19.21 3.07
CA ALA A 158 4.37 -18.97 4.32
C ALA A 158 4.74 -17.60 4.89
N GLY A 159 3.84 -17.05 5.71
CA GLY A 159 3.96 -15.71 6.27
C GLY A 159 2.59 -15.03 6.39
N PRO A 160 2.57 -13.71 6.69
CA PRO A 160 1.34 -12.92 6.66
C PRO A 160 0.64 -13.02 5.30
N ALA A 161 -0.67 -12.77 5.28
CA ALA A 161 -1.39 -12.61 4.01
C ALA A 161 -0.85 -11.38 3.28
N PHE A 162 -0.63 -11.47 1.97
CA PHE A 162 -0.17 -10.36 1.15
C PHE A 162 -1.36 -9.71 0.44
N LEU A 163 -1.78 -8.55 0.94
CA LEU A 163 -2.94 -7.84 0.43
C LEU A 163 -2.49 -6.73 -0.51
N VAL A 164 -3.03 -6.70 -1.72
CA VAL A 164 -2.88 -5.56 -2.62
C VAL A 164 -4.00 -4.56 -2.39
N GLU A 165 -3.66 -3.29 -2.33
CA GLU A 165 -4.61 -2.20 -2.07
C GLU A 165 -4.80 -1.33 -3.32
N ASN A 166 -6.06 -1.00 -3.60
CA ASN A 166 -6.43 -0.16 -4.73
C ASN A 166 -6.12 1.31 -4.48
N GLN A 167 -5.89 2.04 -5.56
CA GLN A 167 -5.79 3.50 -5.60
C GLN A 167 -6.77 4.04 -6.66
N TRP A 168 -6.72 5.33 -7.00
CA TRP A 168 -7.53 5.92 -8.09
C TRP A 168 -6.70 6.37 -9.31
N TRP A 169 -5.43 5.98 -9.33
CA TRP A 169 -4.42 6.33 -10.32
C TRP A 169 -4.04 5.10 -11.17
N PRO A 170 -3.22 5.24 -12.23
CA PRO A 170 -2.76 4.09 -13.02
C PRO A 170 -2.23 2.95 -12.14
N GLY A 171 -2.71 1.74 -12.39
CA GLY A 171 -2.50 0.56 -11.55
C GLY A 171 -3.82 -0.13 -11.20
N PHE A 172 -3.91 -0.61 -9.96
CA PHE A 172 -5.09 -1.31 -9.44
C PHE A 172 -6.11 -0.31 -8.89
N THR A 173 -7.18 -0.08 -9.64
CA THR A 173 -8.24 0.86 -9.24
C THR A 173 -9.49 0.18 -8.66
N PHE A 174 -9.55 -1.15 -8.75
CA PHE A 174 -10.75 -1.93 -8.47
C PHE A 174 -11.98 -1.49 -9.29
N THR A 175 -11.77 -0.91 -10.48
CA THR A 175 -12.87 -0.54 -11.39
C THR A 175 -13.04 -1.56 -12.53
N GLU A 176 -11.99 -2.28 -12.91
CA GLU A 176 -11.96 -3.19 -14.05
C GLU A 176 -11.62 -4.64 -13.60
N PRO A 177 -12.61 -5.58 -13.62
CA PRO A 177 -12.40 -6.94 -13.14
C PRO A 177 -11.27 -7.69 -13.83
N ASP A 178 -11.08 -7.51 -15.14
CA ASP A 178 -10.02 -8.20 -15.90
C ASP A 178 -8.61 -7.77 -15.42
N LEU A 179 -8.46 -6.51 -15.02
CA LEU A 179 -7.20 -5.99 -14.45
C LEU A 179 -6.98 -6.50 -13.02
N THR A 180 -8.05 -6.56 -12.23
CA THR A 180 -8.02 -7.16 -10.88
C THR A 180 -7.62 -8.64 -10.95
N ALA A 181 -8.23 -9.40 -11.85
CA ALA A 181 -7.91 -10.81 -12.09
C ALA A 181 -6.45 -10.99 -12.49
N ARG A 182 -5.97 -10.21 -13.47
CA ARG A 182 -4.58 -10.24 -13.90
C ARG A 182 -3.60 -10.02 -12.74
N LEU A 183 -3.87 -9.02 -11.89
CA LEU A 183 -3.02 -8.73 -10.74
C LEU A 183 -2.95 -9.93 -9.78
N LEU A 184 -4.11 -10.47 -9.38
CA LEU A 184 -4.17 -11.57 -8.41
C LEU A 184 -3.59 -12.87 -8.96
N GLU A 185 -3.88 -13.20 -10.22
CA GLU A 185 -3.34 -14.37 -10.91
C GLU A 185 -1.84 -14.26 -11.16
N GLY A 186 -1.34 -13.04 -11.41
CA GLY A 186 0.08 -12.77 -11.64
C GLY A 186 0.94 -12.92 -10.40
N ILE A 187 0.43 -12.59 -9.21
CA ILE A 187 1.14 -12.75 -7.94
C ILE A 187 1.30 -14.25 -7.65
N ARG A 188 2.50 -14.73 -7.27
CA ARG A 188 2.84 -16.14 -7.05
C ARG A 188 3.01 -16.47 -5.56
N TYR A 189 2.16 -15.90 -4.73
CA TYR A 189 2.11 -16.16 -3.30
C TYR A 189 0.73 -16.70 -2.89
N PRO A 190 0.60 -17.91 -2.32
CA PRO A 190 -0.71 -18.53 -2.09
C PRO A 190 -1.63 -17.73 -1.17
N ASN A 191 -1.08 -17.17 -0.09
CA ASN A 191 -1.84 -16.41 0.90
C ASN A 191 -1.92 -14.93 0.50
N LYS A 192 -2.62 -14.62 -0.59
CA LYS A 192 -2.81 -13.25 -1.09
C LYS A 192 -4.28 -12.84 -1.06
N GLY A 193 -4.54 -11.54 -1.17
CA GLY A 193 -5.89 -11.01 -1.26
C GLY A 193 -5.91 -9.53 -1.61
N ILE A 194 -7.06 -8.90 -1.41
CA ILE A 194 -7.28 -7.47 -1.62
C ILE A 194 -7.56 -6.80 -0.27
N LEU A 195 -6.96 -5.64 -0.05
CA LEU A 195 -7.47 -4.65 0.89
C LEU A 195 -8.19 -3.59 0.06
N LEU A 196 -9.51 -3.49 0.21
CA LEU A 196 -10.31 -2.54 -0.56
C LEU A 196 -10.44 -1.23 0.23
N ASP A 197 -9.74 -0.20 -0.23
CA ASP A 197 -9.99 1.17 0.23
C ASP A 197 -11.18 1.75 -0.55
N THR A 198 -12.29 1.95 0.17
CA THR A 198 -13.52 2.50 -0.39
C THR A 198 -13.40 3.97 -0.77
N GLY A 199 -12.55 4.75 -0.08
CA GLY A 199 -12.29 6.15 -0.39
C GLY A 199 -11.53 6.29 -1.72
N HIS A 200 -10.49 5.48 -1.90
CA HIS A 200 -9.76 5.39 -3.16
C HIS A 200 -10.69 4.98 -4.31
N LEU A 201 -11.52 3.95 -4.08
CA LEU A 201 -12.48 3.51 -5.09
C LEU A 201 -13.45 4.64 -5.47
N MET A 202 -14.00 5.36 -4.50
CA MET A 202 -14.89 6.50 -4.76
C MET A 202 -14.17 7.62 -5.53
N ASN A 203 -12.90 7.90 -5.24
CA ASN A 203 -12.11 8.89 -5.98
C ASN A 203 -11.90 8.54 -7.46
N ALA A 204 -12.09 7.29 -7.87
CA ALA A 204 -12.05 6.90 -9.28
C ALA A 204 -13.28 7.37 -10.08
N ASN A 205 -14.32 7.90 -9.42
CA ASN A 205 -15.54 8.41 -10.05
C ASN A 205 -15.82 9.86 -9.64
N LEU A 206 -15.55 10.79 -10.55
CA LEU A 206 -15.71 12.23 -10.32
C LEU A 206 -17.17 12.71 -10.31
N ASP A 207 -18.12 11.85 -10.70
CA ASP A 207 -19.54 12.21 -10.75
C ASP A 207 -20.27 11.99 -9.39
N LEU A 208 -19.57 11.47 -8.37
CA LEU A 208 -20.16 11.23 -7.05
C LEU A 208 -20.33 12.54 -6.27
N GLY A 209 -21.56 12.85 -5.84
CA GLY A 209 -21.88 14.05 -5.07
C GLY A 209 -22.43 13.79 -3.67
N THR A 210 -22.82 12.55 -3.35
CA THR A 210 -23.49 12.17 -2.10
C THR A 210 -22.96 10.87 -1.51
N GLN A 211 -23.24 10.63 -0.21
CA GLN A 211 -22.86 9.40 0.46
C GLN A 211 -23.62 8.18 -0.10
N GLU A 212 -24.89 8.37 -0.46
CA GLU A 212 -25.74 7.34 -1.06
C GLU A 212 -25.20 6.90 -2.42
N GLU A 213 -24.77 7.84 -3.27
CA GLU A 213 -24.13 7.53 -4.55
C GLU A 213 -22.80 6.78 -4.35
N GLY A 214 -22.00 7.18 -3.35
CA GLY A 214 -20.75 6.50 -2.99
C GLY A 214 -20.97 5.05 -2.55
N ALA A 215 -21.93 4.81 -1.65
CA ALA A 215 -22.29 3.45 -1.23
C ALA A 215 -22.79 2.61 -2.41
N ALA A 216 -23.67 3.16 -3.25
CA ALA A 216 -24.15 2.48 -4.46
C ALA A 216 -23.03 2.20 -5.47
N TYR A 217 -22.03 3.08 -5.57
CA TYR A 217 -20.84 2.89 -6.38
C TYR A 217 -20.02 1.68 -5.93
N ILE A 218 -19.73 1.62 -4.62
CA ILE A 218 -18.98 0.52 -4.01
C ILE A 218 -19.70 -0.82 -4.24
N HIS A 219 -21.00 -0.89 -3.95
CA HIS A 219 -21.79 -2.11 -4.18
C HIS A 219 -21.75 -2.54 -5.64
N ARG A 220 -21.93 -1.60 -6.59
CA ARG A 220 -21.85 -1.92 -8.02
C ARG A 220 -20.48 -2.47 -8.42
N MET A 221 -19.39 -1.94 -7.88
CA MET A 221 -18.05 -2.44 -8.18
C MET A 221 -17.80 -3.82 -7.58
N LEU A 222 -18.29 -4.08 -6.37
CA LEU A 222 -18.27 -5.41 -5.77
C LEU A 222 -19.07 -6.41 -6.63
N ASP A 223 -20.29 -6.06 -7.04
CA ASP A 223 -21.15 -6.90 -7.88
C ASP A 223 -20.50 -7.16 -9.26
N ARG A 224 -19.84 -6.14 -9.84
CA ARG A 224 -19.12 -6.25 -11.12
C ARG A 224 -17.93 -7.22 -11.03
N HIS A 225 -17.22 -7.25 -9.89
CA HIS A 225 -16.10 -8.18 -9.68
C HIS A 225 -16.57 -9.59 -9.31
N GLY A 226 -17.74 -9.71 -8.66
CA GLY A 226 -18.35 -11.00 -8.36
C GLY A 226 -17.45 -11.87 -7.44
N PRO A 227 -17.21 -13.15 -7.77
CA PRO A 227 -16.48 -14.09 -6.92
C PRO A 227 -14.96 -14.08 -7.08
N LEU A 228 -14.40 -13.10 -7.81
CA LEU A 228 -12.94 -12.93 -7.99
C LEU A 228 -12.16 -12.93 -6.67
#